data_AF-A0A087VLN6-F1
#
_entry.id   AF-A0A087VLN6-F1
#
_cell.length_a   1.000
_cell.length_b   1.000
_cell.length_c   1.000
_cell.angle_alpha   90.00
_cell.angle_beta   90.00
_cell.angle_gamma   90.00
#
_symmetry.space_group_name_H-M   'P 1'
#
loop_
_entity.id
_entity.type
_entity.pdbx_description
1 polymer ?
#
loop_
_entity_poly.entity_id
_entity_poly.type
_entity_poly.pdbx_seq_one_letter_code
_entity_poly.pdbx_strand_id
1 'polypeptide(L)'
;MALETCGSCLSCLLIPLALWSIVVNILLYFPNGKASHAASYQLPNYVWYFEGICFSGVMILLLAIILITLECSVFYRCCQSESCNKTYRSFISIVLALLGVAFSAYSCIIFTLGLIQGPFCNSSGGWDYIFKDTAGGYLTDYSAWSRCTEPANIVEWNIILLSVLIALSGLQLIICSLKVAAELKRTLCGTYSVFVQ
;
A
#
# COMPACT_ATOMS: atom_id res chain seq x y z
N MET A 1 -29.23 -2.16 2.55
CA MET A 1 -29.24 -1.09 1.52
C MET A 1 -28.05 -0.13 1.63
N ALA A 2 -28.06 1.00 2.36
CA ALA A 2 -26.98 2.00 2.27
C ALA A 2 -25.54 1.47 2.53
N LEU A 3 -25.38 0.51 3.45
CA LEU A 3 -24.07 -0.11 3.74
C LEU A 3 -23.58 -1.05 2.61
N GLU A 4 -24.48 -1.59 1.79
CA GLU A 4 -24.14 -2.57 0.75
C GLU A 4 -23.63 -1.89 -0.52
N THR A 5 -24.20 -0.74 -0.88
CA THR A 5 -23.69 0.12 -1.96
C THR A 5 -22.29 0.67 -1.63
N CYS A 6 -21.97 0.82 -0.35
CA CYS A 6 -20.67 1.32 0.12
C CYS A 6 -19.53 0.30 -0.08
N GLY A 7 -19.79 -1.00 0.11
CA GLY A 7 -18.77 -2.05 0.01
C GLY A 7 -18.07 -2.10 -1.35
N SER A 8 -18.85 -2.17 -2.43
CA SER A 8 -18.30 -2.21 -3.80
C SER A 8 -17.59 -0.90 -4.18
N CYS A 9 -18.10 0.25 -3.75
CA CYS A 9 -17.44 1.55 -3.95
C CYS A 9 -16.04 1.58 -3.30
N LEU A 10 -15.92 1.10 -2.06
CA LEU A 10 -14.63 0.98 -1.36
C LEU A 10 -13.65 0.05 -2.08
N SER A 11 -14.13 -1.04 -2.70
CA SER A 11 -13.26 -1.91 -3.52
C SER A 11 -12.77 -1.22 -4.79
N CYS A 12 -13.66 -0.51 -5.48
CA CYS A 12 -13.31 0.23 -6.70
C CYS A 12 -12.28 1.34 -6.44
N LEU A 13 -12.30 1.98 -5.25
CA LEU A 13 -11.30 2.98 -4.85
C LEU A 13 -9.89 2.38 -4.63
N LEU A 14 -9.76 1.11 -4.27
CA LEU A 14 -8.44 0.47 -4.11
C LEU A 14 -7.69 0.33 -5.43
N ILE A 15 -8.39 0.21 -6.57
CA ILE A 15 -7.77 0.07 -7.91
C ILE A 15 -6.90 1.28 -8.29
N PRO A 16 -7.43 2.54 -8.37
CA PRO A 16 -6.62 3.69 -8.73
C PRO A 16 -5.51 3.97 -7.70
N LEU A 17 -5.74 3.70 -6.41
CA LEU A 17 -4.70 3.82 -5.38
C LEU A 17 -3.56 2.83 -5.61
N ALA A 18 -3.85 1.57 -5.91
CA ALA A 18 -2.83 0.56 -6.21
C ALA A 18 -2.08 0.86 -7.51
N LEU A 19 -2.77 1.28 -8.58
CA LEU A 19 -2.14 1.69 -9.84
C LEU A 19 -1.21 2.90 -9.64
N TRP A 20 -1.65 3.91 -8.88
CA TRP A 20 -0.82 5.07 -8.56
C TRP A 20 0.39 4.67 -7.68
N SER A 21 0.21 3.76 -6.72
CA SER A 21 1.32 3.20 -5.93
C SER A 21 2.36 2.51 -6.82
N ILE A 22 1.93 1.71 -7.80
CA ILE A 22 2.84 1.07 -8.77
C ILE A 22 3.64 2.13 -9.54
N VAL A 23 2.97 3.16 -10.08
CA VAL A 23 3.64 4.25 -10.82
C VAL A 23 4.67 4.99 -9.96
N VAL A 24 4.31 5.34 -8.72
CA VAL A 24 5.21 6.08 -7.81
C VAL A 24 6.40 5.23 -7.37
N ASN A 25 6.23 3.93 -7.11
CA ASN A 25 7.35 3.02 -6.86
C ASN A 25 8.27 2.88 -8.09
N ILE A 26 7.74 2.85 -9.31
CA ILE A 26 8.55 2.82 -10.54
C ILE A 26 9.35 4.13 -10.70
N LEU A 27 8.75 5.29 -10.39
CA LEU A 27 9.46 6.58 -10.40
C LEU A 27 10.58 6.64 -9.34
N LEU A 28 10.37 5.99 -8.19
CA LEU A 28 11.38 5.89 -7.13
C LEU A 28 12.59 5.05 -7.57
N TYR A 29 12.38 4.05 -8.43
CA TYR A 29 13.44 3.24 -9.03
C TYR A 29 14.32 4.00 -10.05
N PHE A 30 13.79 5.04 -10.70
CA PHE A 30 14.50 5.84 -11.71
C PHE A 30 14.79 7.26 -11.22
N PRO A 31 15.84 7.47 -10.39
CA PRO A 31 16.20 8.80 -9.91
C PRO A 31 16.48 9.76 -11.07
N ASN A 32 15.81 10.92 -11.05
CA ASN A 32 15.84 11.94 -12.12
C ASN A 32 15.48 11.42 -13.53
N GLY A 33 14.81 10.27 -13.65
CA GLY A 33 14.44 9.68 -14.94
C GLY A 33 15.61 9.23 -15.82
N LYS A 34 16.84 9.16 -15.29
CA LYS A 34 18.06 8.83 -16.07
C LYS A 34 18.52 7.40 -15.82
N ALA A 35 18.24 6.51 -16.76
CA ALA A 35 18.64 5.10 -16.70
C ALA A 35 20.17 4.87 -16.67
N SER A 36 20.97 5.85 -17.12
CA SER A 36 22.43 5.71 -17.23
C SER A 36 23.16 5.49 -15.91
N HIS A 37 22.56 5.91 -14.78
CA HIS A 37 23.22 5.79 -13.48
C HIS A 37 22.96 4.42 -12.81
N ALA A 38 21.82 3.78 -13.11
CA ALA A 38 21.38 2.55 -12.42
C ALA A 38 22.33 1.35 -12.56
N ALA A 39 23.19 1.33 -13.59
CA ALA A 39 24.16 0.26 -13.82
C ALA A 39 25.37 0.28 -12.86
N SER A 40 25.61 1.39 -12.14
CA SER A 40 26.81 1.58 -11.30
C SER A 40 26.56 1.43 -9.79
N TYR A 41 25.31 1.41 -9.35
CA TYR A 41 24.98 1.27 -7.92
C TYR A 41 25.00 -0.19 -7.51
N GLN A 42 25.95 -0.55 -6.65
CA GLN A 42 26.10 -1.89 -6.08
C GLN A 42 24.96 -2.26 -5.09
N LEU A 43 23.75 -2.50 -5.62
CA LEU A 43 22.73 -3.50 -5.21
C LEU A 43 21.69 -3.35 -4.05
N PRO A 44 21.92 -2.92 -2.79
CA PRO A 44 21.05 -3.31 -1.66
C PRO A 44 19.61 -2.80 -1.79
N ASN A 45 19.43 -1.65 -2.43
CA ASN A 45 18.13 -1.01 -2.60
C ASN A 45 17.17 -1.77 -3.53
N TYR A 46 17.66 -2.67 -4.37
CA TYR A 46 16.80 -3.43 -5.30
C TYR A 46 15.71 -4.22 -4.56
N VAL A 47 16.08 -4.87 -3.45
CA VAL A 47 15.16 -5.74 -2.68
C VAL A 47 14.03 -4.91 -2.07
N TRP A 48 14.37 -3.84 -1.36
CA TRP A 48 13.41 -2.97 -0.65
C TRP A 48 12.42 -2.28 -1.59
N TYR A 49 12.86 -1.79 -2.76
CA TYR A 49 11.94 -1.18 -3.73
C TYR A 49 11.05 -2.21 -4.44
N PHE A 50 11.52 -3.43 -4.67
CA PHE A 50 10.71 -4.49 -5.29
C PHE A 50 9.60 -4.99 -4.35
N GLU A 51 9.87 -5.04 -3.04
CA GLU A 51 8.86 -5.31 -2.01
C GLU A 51 7.73 -4.28 -2.04
N GLY A 52 8.05 -2.99 -2.18
CA GLY A 52 7.06 -1.91 -2.29
C GLY A 52 6.07 -2.09 -3.44
N ILE A 53 6.57 -2.39 -4.65
CA ILE A 53 5.75 -2.68 -5.85
C ILE A 53 4.87 -3.92 -5.64
N CYS A 54 5.44 -4.98 -5.05
CA CYS A 54 4.75 -6.24 -4.82
C CYS A 54 3.58 -6.06 -3.84
N PHE A 55 3.86 -5.55 -2.63
CA PHE A 55 2.87 -5.52 -1.56
C PHE A 55 1.85 -4.38 -1.68
N SER A 56 2.28 -3.12 -1.86
CA SER A 56 1.35 -1.97 -1.94
C SER A 56 0.67 -1.79 -3.31
N GLY A 57 1.26 -2.40 -4.34
CA GLY A 57 0.79 -2.36 -5.72
C GLY A 57 0.05 -3.62 -6.11
N VAL A 58 0.79 -4.65 -6.52
CA VAL A 58 0.23 -5.85 -7.17
C VAL A 58 -0.70 -6.63 -6.23
N MET A 59 -0.31 -6.86 -4.97
CA MET A 59 -1.12 -7.62 -4.03
C MET A 59 -2.42 -6.89 -3.67
N ILE A 60 -2.38 -5.58 -3.41
CA ILE A 60 -3.60 -4.78 -3.18
C ILE A 60 -4.50 -4.75 -4.42
N LEU A 61 -3.95 -4.65 -5.63
CA LEU A 61 -4.72 -4.69 -6.87
C LEU A 61 -5.42 -6.04 -7.07
N LEU A 62 -4.72 -7.16 -6.82
CA LEU A 62 -5.30 -8.50 -6.87
C LEU A 62 -6.40 -8.68 -5.81
N LEU A 63 -6.16 -8.26 -4.57
CA LEU A 63 -7.18 -8.29 -3.52
C LEU A 63 -8.42 -7.47 -3.90
N ALA A 64 -8.24 -6.26 -4.46
CA ALA A 64 -9.35 -5.43 -4.91
C ALA A 64 -10.19 -6.12 -6.00
N ILE A 65 -9.55 -6.73 -7.00
CA ILE A 65 -10.25 -7.47 -8.07
C ILE A 65 -11.02 -8.66 -7.50
N ILE A 66 -10.43 -9.44 -6.59
CA ILE A 66 -11.09 -10.60 -5.97
C ILE A 66 -12.28 -10.14 -5.10
N LEU A 67 -12.11 -9.07 -4.30
CA LEU A 67 -13.19 -8.48 -3.50
C LEU A 67 -14.35 -7.99 -4.38
N ILE A 68 -14.08 -7.25 -5.46
CA ILE A 68 -15.12 -6.83 -6.44
C ILE A 68 -15.82 -8.06 -7.02
N THR A 69 -15.07 -9.09 -7.42
CA THR A 69 -15.64 -10.31 -8.00
C THR A 69 -16.59 -11.01 -7.03
N LEU A 70 -16.20 -11.10 -5.76
CA LEU A 70 -17.05 -11.65 -4.69
C LEU A 70 -18.30 -10.78 -4.49
N GLU A 71 -18.15 -9.46 -4.35
CA GLU A 71 -19.24 -8.49 -4.11
C GLU A 71 -20.25 -8.42 -5.28
N CYS A 72 -19.78 -8.33 -6.53
CA CYS A 72 -20.64 -8.32 -7.72
C CYS A 72 -21.46 -9.62 -7.85
N SER A 73 -20.89 -10.76 -7.46
CA SER A 73 -21.61 -12.04 -7.47
C SER A 73 -22.65 -12.17 -6.34
N VAL A 74 -22.67 -11.27 -5.35
CA VAL A 74 -23.78 -11.14 -4.39
C VAL A 74 -24.98 -10.43 -5.03
N PHE A 75 -24.75 -9.38 -5.84
CA PHE A 75 -25.81 -8.58 -6.45
C PHE A 75 -26.71 -9.41 -7.39
N TYR A 76 -26.12 -10.34 -8.16
CA TYR A 76 -26.88 -11.25 -9.04
C TYR A 76 -27.66 -12.35 -8.30
N ARG A 77 -27.46 -12.55 -6.99
CA ARG A 77 -27.93 -13.74 -6.26
C ARG A 77 -28.95 -13.47 -5.15
N CYS A 78 -29.61 -12.30 -5.18
CA CYS A 78 -30.76 -12.02 -4.30
C CYS A 78 -31.95 -12.99 -4.46
N CYS A 79 -31.95 -13.84 -5.50
CA CYS A 79 -32.99 -14.85 -5.76
C CYS A 79 -32.46 -16.29 -5.85
N GLN A 80 -31.52 -16.73 -4.97
CA GLN A 80 -31.37 -18.18 -4.73
C GLN A 80 -30.79 -18.53 -3.35
N SER A 81 -31.48 -19.43 -2.63
CA SER A 81 -31.08 -19.93 -1.33
C SER A 81 -30.04 -21.05 -1.43
N GLU A 82 -28.79 -20.77 -1.05
CA GLU A 82 -27.79 -21.77 -0.68
C GLU A 82 -27.08 -21.33 0.61
N SER A 83 -27.46 -21.92 1.75
CA SER A 83 -26.92 -21.56 3.07
C SER A 83 -25.43 -21.85 3.21
N CYS A 84 -24.95 -22.98 2.67
CA CYS A 84 -23.54 -23.40 2.78
C CYS A 84 -22.57 -22.47 2.03
N ASN A 85 -22.95 -22.01 0.84
CA ASN A 85 -22.14 -21.14 -0.02
C ASN A 85 -21.96 -19.73 0.58
N LYS A 86 -22.92 -19.26 1.37
CA LYS A 86 -22.97 -17.90 1.94
C LYS A 86 -21.93 -17.70 3.05
N THR A 87 -21.77 -18.69 3.95
CA THR A 87 -20.80 -18.63 5.05
C THR A 87 -19.35 -18.65 4.55
N TYR A 88 -19.04 -19.55 3.60
CA TYR A 88 -17.70 -19.66 3.02
C TYR A 88 -17.26 -18.37 2.31
N ARG A 89 -18.15 -17.75 1.53
CA ARG A 89 -17.90 -16.46 0.86
C ARG A 89 -17.67 -15.31 1.85
N SER A 90 -18.45 -15.24 2.94
CA SER A 90 -18.28 -14.23 3.98
C SER A 90 -16.94 -14.40 4.71
N PHE A 91 -16.54 -15.63 5.03
CA PHE A 91 -15.23 -15.93 5.62
C PHE A 91 -14.08 -15.51 4.70
N ILE A 92 -14.14 -15.83 3.40
CA ILE A 92 -13.14 -15.39 2.42
C ILE A 92 -13.06 -13.86 2.36
N SER A 93 -14.20 -13.15 2.30
CA SER A 93 -14.19 -11.68 2.22
C SER A 93 -13.47 -11.05 3.43
N ILE A 94 -13.74 -11.56 4.63
CA ILE A 94 -13.06 -11.12 5.87
C ILE A 94 -11.55 -11.39 5.80
N VAL A 95 -11.13 -12.59 5.38
CA VAL A 95 -9.70 -12.95 5.25
C VAL A 95 -9.00 -12.05 4.23
N LEU A 96 -9.61 -11.80 3.07
CA LEU A 96 -9.04 -10.90 2.05
C LEU A 96 -8.95 -9.45 2.54
N ALA A 97 -9.95 -8.96 3.28
CA ALA A 97 -9.93 -7.62 3.87
C ALA A 97 -8.82 -7.49 4.94
N LEU A 98 -8.63 -8.51 5.78
CA LEU A 98 -7.53 -8.58 6.75
C LEU A 98 -6.14 -8.66 6.08
N LEU A 99 -5.99 -9.41 4.99
CA LEU A 99 -4.77 -9.40 4.19
C LEU A 99 -4.50 -8.01 3.58
N GLY A 100 -5.54 -7.31 3.12
CA GLY A 100 -5.42 -5.93 2.64
C GLY A 100 -4.93 -4.97 3.72
N VAL A 101 -5.44 -5.09 4.96
CA VAL A 101 -4.93 -4.37 6.14
C VAL A 101 -3.46 -4.71 6.38
N ALA A 102 -3.09 -6.01 6.40
CA ALA A 102 -1.72 -6.45 6.68
C ALA A 102 -0.71 -5.95 5.64
N PHE A 103 -0.99 -6.07 4.33
CA PHE A 103 -0.10 -5.58 3.28
C PHE A 103 0.01 -4.04 3.26
N SER A 104 -1.09 -3.33 3.48
CA SER A 104 -1.08 -1.85 3.55
C SER A 104 -0.28 -1.35 4.75
N ALA A 105 -0.46 -1.98 5.93
CA ALA A 105 0.27 -1.65 7.15
C ALA A 105 1.78 -1.96 7.00
N TYR A 106 2.13 -3.13 6.48
CA TYR A 106 3.52 -3.49 6.18
C TYR A 106 4.18 -2.46 5.26
N SER A 107 3.55 -2.15 4.13
CA SER A 107 4.09 -1.19 3.16
C SER A 107 4.26 0.21 3.77
N CYS A 108 3.29 0.68 4.56
CA CYS A 108 3.38 1.97 5.26
C CYS A 108 4.58 2.03 6.23
N ILE A 109 4.83 0.96 6.99
CA ILE A 109 6.01 0.85 7.86
C ILE A 109 7.29 0.87 7.02
N ILE A 110 7.37 0.09 5.95
CA ILE A 110 8.56 0.00 5.08
C ILE A 110 8.87 1.37 4.44
N PHE A 111 7.88 2.08 3.91
CA PHE A 111 8.09 3.42 3.34
C PHE A 111 8.49 4.45 4.40
N THR A 112 7.94 4.35 5.62
CA THR A 112 8.33 5.21 6.75
C THR A 112 9.78 4.96 7.18
N LEU A 113 10.20 3.69 7.26
CA LEU A 113 11.60 3.33 7.55
C LEU A 113 12.56 3.82 6.46
N GLY A 114 12.18 3.68 5.18
CA GLY A 114 12.95 4.23 4.05
C GLY A 114 13.08 5.76 4.11
N LEU A 115 12.02 6.46 4.52
CA LEU A 115 12.02 7.92 4.70
C LEU A 115 12.86 8.37 5.91
N ILE A 116 12.96 7.56 6.97
CA ILE A 116 13.80 7.84 8.14
C ILE A 116 15.28 7.56 7.85
N GLN A 117 15.58 6.48 7.12
CA GLN A 117 16.94 6.11 6.71
C GLN A 117 17.53 7.07 5.67
N GLY A 118 16.68 7.60 4.79
CA GLY A 118 17.06 8.52 3.72
C GLY A 118 17.71 7.86 2.50
N PRO A 119 17.97 8.63 1.44
CA PRO A 119 18.53 8.13 0.20
C PRO A 119 19.99 7.67 0.36
N PHE A 120 20.38 6.71 -0.47
CA PHE A 120 21.78 6.39 -0.71
C PHE A 120 22.40 7.46 -1.62
N CYS A 121 23.48 8.11 -1.20
CA CYS A 121 24.14 9.17 -1.97
C CYS A 121 25.66 9.17 -1.77
N ASN A 122 26.36 9.87 -2.65
CA ASN A 122 27.80 10.09 -2.56
C ASN A 122 28.07 11.34 -1.71
N SER A 123 28.98 11.22 -0.77
CA SER A 123 29.50 12.32 0.04
C SER A 123 31.04 12.31 0.02
N SER A 124 31.69 13.22 0.76
CA SER A 124 33.16 13.31 0.79
C SER A 124 33.86 12.04 1.32
N GLY A 125 33.15 11.17 2.03
CA GLY A 125 33.62 9.85 2.48
C GLY A 125 33.28 8.67 1.55
N GLY A 126 32.63 8.92 0.41
CA GLY A 126 32.13 7.88 -0.51
C GLY A 126 30.61 7.67 -0.45
N TRP A 127 30.16 6.53 -0.98
CA TRP A 127 28.74 6.16 -1.12
C TRP A 127 28.20 5.50 0.15
N ASP A 128 27.30 6.18 0.87
CA ASP A 128 26.66 5.63 2.09
C ASP A 128 25.30 6.28 2.40
N TYR A 129 24.56 5.74 3.38
CA TYR A 129 23.34 6.32 3.94
C TYR A 129 23.66 7.36 5.03
N ILE A 130 24.17 8.51 4.61
CA ILE A 130 24.64 9.58 5.52
C ILE A 130 23.59 10.14 6.50
N PHE A 131 22.31 9.79 6.32
CA PHE A 131 21.20 10.23 7.16
C PHE A 131 20.67 9.16 8.12
N LYS A 132 21.15 7.91 8.03
CA LYS A 132 20.66 6.77 8.82
C LYS A 132 20.71 7.03 10.33
N ASP A 133 21.79 7.65 10.82
CA ASP A 133 21.98 7.95 12.24
C ASP A 133 21.26 9.25 12.69
N THR A 134 20.72 10.04 11.76
CA THR A 134 19.94 11.25 12.11
C THR A 134 18.48 10.98 12.42
N ALA A 135 18.00 9.73 12.30
CA ALA A 135 16.62 9.32 12.60
C ALA A 135 15.54 10.24 11.97
N GLY A 136 15.75 10.65 10.71
CA GLY A 136 14.85 11.58 10.00
C GLY A 136 15.09 13.07 10.27
N GLY A 137 16.08 13.46 11.06
CA GLY A 137 16.41 14.88 11.33
C GLY A 137 16.75 15.70 10.08
N TYR A 138 17.19 15.04 9.00
CA TYR A 138 17.41 15.69 7.69
C TYR A 138 16.12 16.18 7.02
N LEU A 139 14.93 15.73 7.48
CA LEU A 139 13.64 16.19 6.95
C LEU A 139 13.30 17.62 7.41
N THR A 140 13.86 18.08 8.54
CA THR A 140 13.69 19.45 9.04
C THR A 140 14.92 20.32 8.76
N ASP A 141 16.12 19.75 8.72
CA ASP A 141 17.35 20.45 8.37
C ASP A 141 17.68 20.36 6.87
N TYR A 142 17.13 21.28 6.10
CA TYR A 142 17.44 21.46 4.67
C TYR A 142 18.93 21.73 4.39
N SER A 143 19.70 22.25 5.37
CA SER A 143 21.14 22.48 5.16
C SER A 143 21.91 21.16 5.05
N ALA A 144 21.43 20.10 5.71
CA ALA A 144 22.02 18.76 5.65
C ALA A 144 21.93 18.12 4.26
N TRP A 145 21.00 18.56 3.39
CA TRP A 145 20.83 18.02 2.04
C TRP A 145 22.07 18.27 1.16
N SER A 146 22.80 19.37 1.42
CA SER A 146 24.05 19.72 0.74
C SER A 146 25.18 18.70 0.93
N ARG A 147 25.07 17.79 1.91
CA ARG A 147 26.04 16.71 2.15
C ARG A 147 25.98 15.59 1.11
N CYS A 148 24.85 15.43 0.42
CA CYS A 148 24.76 14.56 -0.76
C CYS A 148 25.19 15.35 -1.99
N THR A 149 26.39 15.09 -2.51
CA THR A 149 26.90 15.80 -3.70
C THR A 149 26.35 15.18 -4.99
N GLU A 150 26.21 13.86 -5.03
CA GLU A 150 25.66 13.12 -6.16
C GLU A 150 24.74 11.98 -5.70
N PRO A 151 23.68 11.64 -6.46
CA PRO A 151 23.14 12.38 -7.60
C PRO A 151 22.35 13.64 -7.16
N ALA A 152 22.34 14.67 -8.02
CA ALA A 152 21.65 15.94 -7.73
C ALA A 152 20.16 15.77 -7.42
N ASN A 153 19.65 16.52 -6.44
CA ASN A 153 18.26 16.55 -5.97
C ASN A 153 17.68 15.18 -5.52
N ILE A 154 18.53 14.17 -5.26
CA ILE A 154 18.08 12.83 -4.85
C ILE A 154 17.31 12.83 -3.53
N VAL A 155 17.65 13.75 -2.62
CA VAL A 155 17.03 13.89 -1.30
C VAL A 155 15.58 14.32 -1.45
N GLU A 156 15.33 15.40 -2.19
CA GLU A 156 13.98 15.89 -2.50
C GLU A 156 13.14 14.84 -3.24
N TRP A 157 13.71 14.19 -4.26
CA TRP A 157 13.05 13.13 -5.04
C TRP A 157 12.57 11.97 -4.15
N ASN A 158 13.42 11.49 -3.24
CA ASN A 158 13.07 10.39 -2.34
C ASN A 158 12.04 10.82 -1.29
N ILE A 159 12.20 12.01 -0.67
CA ILE A 159 11.23 12.52 0.32
C ILE A 159 9.84 12.62 -0.30
N ILE A 160 9.71 13.24 -1.48
CA ILE A 160 8.42 13.46 -2.14
C ILE A 160 7.75 12.11 -2.47
N LEU A 161 8.46 11.20 -3.14
CA LEU A 161 7.88 9.93 -3.59
C LEU A 161 7.55 9.00 -2.41
N LEU A 162 8.42 8.89 -1.40
CA LEU A 162 8.14 8.10 -0.20
C LEU A 162 6.98 8.68 0.61
N SER A 163 6.89 10.00 0.75
CA SER A 163 5.75 10.67 1.41
C SER A 163 4.42 10.38 0.68
N VAL A 164 4.42 10.40 -0.65
CA VAL A 164 3.26 10.01 -1.47
C VAL A 164 2.91 8.53 -1.27
N LEU A 165 3.89 7.63 -1.22
CA LEU A 165 3.66 6.19 -0.96
C LEU A 165 3.10 5.91 0.45
N ILE A 166 3.56 6.65 1.47
CA ILE A 166 3.01 6.59 2.83
C ILE A 166 1.55 7.06 2.82
N ALA A 167 1.23 8.16 2.12
CA ALA A 167 -0.14 8.65 2.02
C ALA A 167 -1.08 7.65 1.31
N LEU A 168 -0.63 7.04 0.21
CA LEU A 168 -1.40 6.02 -0.53
C LEU A 168 -1.65 4.77 0.30
N SER A 169 -0.60 4.22 0.93
CA SER A 169 -0.71 3.02 1.77
C SER A 169 -1.52 3.28 3.04
N GLY A 170 -1.45 4.49 3.61
CA GLY A 170 -2.35 4.95 4.68
C GLY A 170 -3.83 5.00 4.25
N LEU A 171 -4.12 5.50 3.04
CA LEU A 171 -5.48 5.48 2.50
C LEU A 171 -5.98 4.06 2.19
N GLN A 172 -5.13 3.18 1.62
CA GLN A 172 -5.43 1.76 1.44
C GLN A 172 -5.76 1.09 2.78
N LEU A 173 -4.96 1.34 3.82
CA LEU A 173 -5.15 0.81 5.18
C LEU A 173 -6.50 1.26 5.78
N ILE A 174 -6.88 2.53 5.62
CA ILE A 174 -8.17 3.06 6.06
C ILE A 174 -9.32 2.35 5.33
N ILE A 175 -9.24 2.24 3.99
CA ILE A 175 -10.28 1.59 3.18
C ILE A 175 -10.44 0.11 3.54
N CYS A 176 -9.34 -0.63 3.68
CA CYS A 176 -9.37 -2.04 4.10
C CYS A 176 -9.91 -2.20 5.53
N SER A 177 -9.59 -1.29 6.45
CA SER A 177 -10.13 -1.30 7.82
C SER A 177 -11.64 -1.06 7.85
N LEU A 178 -12.14 -0.12 7.03
CA LEU A 178 -13.57 0.11 6.85
C LEU A 178 -14.28 -1.10 6.26
N LYS A 179 -13.64 -1.84 5.34
CA LYS A 179 -14.16 -3.11 4.83
C LYS A 179 -14.27 -4.18 5.91
N VAL A 180 -13.23 -4.40 6.71
CA VAL A 180 -13.28 -5.36 7.84
C VAL A 180 -14.44 -5.02 8.78
N ALA A 181 -14.63 -3.73 9.12
CA ALA A 181 -15.73 -3.30 9.96
C ALA A 181 -17.12 -3.51 9.30
N ALA A 182 -17.24 -3.32 7.99
CA ALA A 182 -18.48 -3.55 7.25
C ALA A 182 -18.84 -5.05 7.17
N GLU A 183 -17.86 -5.92 6.89
CA GLU A 183 -18.04 -7.37 6.81
C GLU A 183 -18.32 -7.99 8.18
N LEU A 184 -17.65 -7.52 9.24
CA LEU A 184 -17.93 -7.95 10.61
C LEU A 184 -19.37 -7.61 11.02
N LYS A 185 -19.85 -6.40 10.69
CA LYS A 185 -21.26 -6.00 10.88
C LYS A 185 -22.21 -6.88 10.07
N ARG A 186 -21.87 -7.21 8.82
CA ARG A 186 -22.67 -8.10 7.96
C ARG A 186 -22.80 -9.50 8.55
N THR A 187 -21.71 -10.04 9.08
CA THR A 187 -21.65 -11.37 9.71
C THR A 187 -22.48 -11.39 10.98
N LEU A 188 -22.23 -10.46 11.92
CA LEU A 188 -22.98 -10.36 13.18
C LEU A 188 -24.49 -10.20 12.93
N CYS A 189 -24.88 -9.24 12.08
CA CYS A 189 -26.29 -9.00 11.75
C CYS A 189 -26.96 -10.22 11.07
N GLY A 190 -26.22 -10.94 10.22
CA GLY A 190 -26.68 -12.20 9.64
C GLY A 190 -26.84 -13.33 10.67
N THR A 191 -26.00 -13.36 11.72
CA THR A 191 -26.15 -14.34 12.81
C THR A 191 -27.40 -14.07 13.65
N TYR A 192 -27.73 -12.81 13.96
CA TYR A 192 -28.96 -12.48 14.68
C TYR A 192 -30.22 -12.91 13.95
N SER A 193 -30.25 -12.86 12.61
CA SER A 193 -31.40 -13.36 11.83
C SER A 193 -31.56 -14.89 11.82
N VAL A 194 -30.56 -15.66 12.25
CA VAL A 194 -30.61 -17.13 12.32
C VAL A 194 -31.08 -17.64 13.69
N PHE A 195 -31.02 -16.81 14.74
CA PHE A 195 -31.48 -17.17 16.09
C PHE A 195 -32.92 -16.72 16.43
N VAL A 196 -33.65 -16.14 15.46
CA VAL A 196 -35.02 -15.60 15.65
C VAL A 196 -36.00 -16.21 14.63
N GLN A 197 -35.76 -17.46 14.22
CA GLN A 197 -36.65 -18.26 13.37
C GLN A 197 -36.71 -19.70 13.86
#